data_AF-A0A9X7V289-F1
#
_entry.id   AF-A0A9X7V289-F1
#
_cell.length_a   1.000
_cell.length_b   1.000
_cell.length_c   1.000
_cell.angle_alpha   90.00
_cell.angle_beta   90.00
_cell.angle_gamma   90.00
#
_symmetry.space_group_name_H-M   'P 1'
#
loop_
_entity.id
_entity.type
_entity.pdbx_description
1 polymer ?
#
loop_
_entity_poly.entity_id
_entity_poly.type
_entity_poly.pdbx_seq_one_letter_code
_entity_poly.pdbx_strand_id
1 'polypeptide(L)'
;MKKSILFLLVVLLTACGPSEAPKQANVPTVDELAADPSRLKELRQQCKTDRVMLGDVLCNRVAEATRKRFYGDGKTPYTPSETPPKF
;
A
#
# COMPACT_ATOMS: atom_id res chain seq x y z
N MET A 1 11.92 45.02 6.41
CA MET A 1 12.28 43.75 7.09
C MET A 1 11.05 42.90 7.45
N LYS A 2 10.01 43.42 8.11
CA LYS A 2 8.79 42.64 8.45
C LYS A 2 8.02 42.09 7.24
N LYS A 3 7.87 42.87 6.16
CA LYS A 3 7.17 42.42 4.93
C LYS A 3 7.89 41.28 4.21
N SER A 4 9.23 41.30 4.18
CA SER A 4 10.05 40.27 3.53
C SER A 4 9.90 38.90 4.21
N ILE A 5 9.79 38.88 5.54
CA ILE A 5 9.55 37.66 6.32
C ILE A 5 8.15 37.09 6.02
N LEU A 6 7.16 37.96 5.89
CA LEU A 6 5.79 37.55 5.53
C LEU A 6 5.74 36.91 4.14
N PHE A 7 6.44 37.48 3.15
CA PHE A 7 6.53 36.92 1.81
C PHE A 7 7.26 35.57 1.78
N LEU A 8 8.35 35.42 2.54
CA LEU A 8 9.08 34.15 2.65
C LEU A 8 8.23 33.04 3.28
N LEU A 9 7.43 33.37 4.31
CA LEU A 9 6.51 32.43 4.94
C LEU A 9 5.41 31.97 3.98
N VAL A 10 4.85 32.89 3.18
CA VAL A 10 3.82 32.54 2.18
C VAL A 10 4.38 31.61 1.11
N VAL A 11 5.61 31.85 0.63
CA VAL A 11 6.27 30.97 -0.37
C VAL A 11 6.54 29.57 0.19
N LEU A 12 6.96 29.47 1.46
CA LEU A 12 7.16 28.17 2.13
C LEU A 12 5.83 27.42 2.33
N LEU A 13 4.73 28.11 2.60
CA LEU A 13 3.40 27.50 2.77
C LEU A 13 2.81 27.00 1.44
N THR A 14 3.08 27.67 0.32
CA THR A 14 2.63 27.22 -1.00
C THR A 14 3.43 26.05 -1.58
N ALA A 15 4.61 25.75 -1.02
CA ALA A 15 5.35 24.54 -1.36
C ALA A 15 4.66 23.26 -0.85
N CYS A 16 3.75 23.40 0.11
CA CYS A 16 2.81 22.35 0.53
C CYS A 16 1.46 22.57 -0.18
N GLY A 17 1.48 22.56 -1.51
CA GLY A 17 0.25 22.46 -2.29
C GLY A 17 -0.40 21.09 -2.06
N PRO A 18 -1.71 20.93 -2.31
CA PRO A 18 -2.33 19.60 -2.30
C PRO A 18 -1.51 18.72 -3.25
N SER A 19 -0.85 17.70 -2.68
CA SER A 19 -0.21 16.63 -3.45
C SER A 19 -1.21 16.22 -4.52
N GLU A 20 -0.83 16.32 -5.80
CA GLU A 20 -1.70 15.95 -6.91
C GLU A 20 -2.42 14.68 -6.50
N ALA A 21 -3.75 14.75 -6.32
CA ALA A 21 -4.51 13.59 -5.91
C ALA A 21 -4.09 12.47 -6.87
N PRO A 22 -3.48 11.39 -6.37
CA PRO A 22 -2.85 10.42 -7.25
C PRO A 22 -3.95 10.02 -8.20
N LYS A 23 -3.73 10.30 -9.50
CA LYS A 23 -4.64 9.92 -10.58
C LYS A 23 -5.14 8.55 -10.19
N GLN A 24 -6.44 8.41 -9.96
CA GLN A 24 -7.08 7.13 -9.69
C GLN A 24 -6.98 6.31 -10.98
N ALA A 25 -5.76 5.97 -11.34
CA ALA A 25 -5.37 5.17 -12.47
C ALA A 25 -5.70 3.77 -12.05
N ASN A 26 -6.90 3.31 -12.41
CA ASN A 26 -7.34 1.90 -12.48
C ASN A 26 -6.46 0.94 -11.65
N VAL A 27 -6.44 1.14 -10.33
CA VAL A 27 -5.58 0.32 -9.46
C VAL A 27 -6.22 -1.06 -9.46
N PRO A 28 -5.53 -2.12 -9.94
CA PRO A 28 -6.12 -3.44 -10.06
C PRO A 28 -6.71 -3.89 -8.73
N THR A 29 -7.81 -4.65 -8.75
CA THR A 29 -8.44 -5.13 -7.53
C THR A 29 -7.58 -6.19 -6.84
N VAL A 30 -7.89 -6.49 -5.57
CA VAL A 30 -7.21 -7.55 -4.81
C VAL A 30 -7.34 -8.90 -5.52
N ASP A 31 -8.51 -9.17 -6.09
CA ASP A 31 -8.80 -10.42 -6.81
C ASP A 31 -8.03 -10.52 -8.12
N GLU A 32 -7.98 -9.44 -8.90
CA GLU A 32 -7.18 -9.40 -10.13
C GLU A 32 -5.68 -9.60 -9.85
N LEU A 33 -5.16 -8.96 -8.81
CA LEU A 33 -3.77 -9.14 -8.39
C LEU A 33 -3.49 -10.53 -7.82
N ALA A 34 -4.46 -11.13 -7.12
CA ALA A 34 -4.31 -12.48 -6.58
C ALA A 34 -4.38 -13.56 -7.68
N ALA A 35 -5.12 -13.30 -8.77
CA ALA A 35 -5.25 -14.19 -9.92
C ALA A 35 -3.97 -14.28 -10.77
N ASP A 36 -3.14 -13.23 -10.80
CA ASP A 36 -1.85 -13.23 -11.53
C ASP A 36 -0.65 -13.24 -10.56
N PRO A 37 -0.11 -14.42 -10.21
CA PRO A 37 0.98 -14.55 -9.24
C PRO A 37 2.31 -13.98 -9.74
N SER A 38 2.54 -13.98 -11.05
CA SER A 38 3.78 -13.49 -11.66
C SER A 38 3.84 -11.97 -11.55
N ARG A 39 2.78 -11.29 -12.00
CA ARG A 39 2.65 -9.84 -11.87
C ARG A 39 2.67 -9.38 -10.41
N LEU A 40 2.00 -10.13 -9.53
CA LEU A 40 2.01 -9.81 -8.09
C LEU A 40 3.41 -9.90 -7.49
N LYS A 41 4.22 -10.88 -7.90
CA LYS A 41 5.61 -11.03 -7.42
C LYS A 41 6.49 -9.85 -7.84
N GLU A 42 6.36 -9.38 -9.08
CA GLU A 42 7.08 -8.22 -9.59
C GLU A 42 6.69 -6.94 -8.84
N LEU A 43 5.39 -6.67 -8.72
CA LEU A 43 4.87 -5.53 -7.97
C LEU A 43 5.30 -5.56 -6.49
N ARG A 44 5.38 -6.75 -5.87
CA ARG A 44 5.92 -6.88 -4.50
C ARG A 44 7.38 -6.45 -4.41
N GLN A 45 8.21 -6.69 -5.42
CA GLN A 45 9.60 -6.24 -5.41
C GLN A 45 9.67 -4.73 -5.61
N GLN A 46 8.94 -4.19 -6.59
CA GLN A 46 8.92 -2.76 -6.84
C GLN A 46 8.36 -1.97 -5.65
N CYS A 47 7.33 -2.48 -4.94
CA CYS A 47 6.82 -1.84 -3.74
C CYS A 47 7.79 -1.82 -2.55
N LYS A 48 8.87 -2.63 -2.56
CA LYS A 48 9.92 -2.56 -1.54
C LYS A 48 10.94 -1.46 -1.85
N THR A 49 11.22 -1.24 -3.13
CA THR A 49 12.25 -0.30 -3.58
C THR A 49 11.69 1.08 -3.86
N ASP A 50 10.52 1.16 -4.51
CA ASP A 50 10.01 2.37 -5.16
C ASP A 50 8.60 2.75 -4.68
N ARG A 51 8.30 2.49 -3.40
CA ARG A 51 6.96 2.72 -2.81
C ARG A 51 6.45 4.15 -3.02
N VAL A 52 7.33 5.16 -2.90
CA VAL A 52 6.98 6.57 -3.07
C VAL A 52 6.48 6.85 -4.50
N MET A 53 7.07 6.19 -5.50
CA MET A 53 6.69 6.34 -6.92
C MET A 53 5.41 5.57 -7.26
N LEU A 54 5.24 4.36 -6.73
CA LEU A 54 4.10 3.49 -7.01
C LEU A 54 2.81 3.90 -6.28
N GLY A 55 2.95 4.57 -5.14
CA GLY A 55 1.84 5.02 -4.31
C GLY A 55 1.35 3.97 -3.32
N ASP A 56 0.94 4.45 -2.15
CA ASP A 56 0.53 3.61 -1.02
C ASP A 56 -0.70 2.75 -1.33
N VAL A 57 -1.65 3.27 -2.09
CA VAL A 57 -2.90 2.56 -2.44
C VAL A 57 -2.59 1.28 -3.21
N LEU A 58 -1.70 1.34 -4.21
CA LEU A 58 -1.29 0.18 -4.99
C LEU A 58 -0.52 -0.82 -4.11
N CYS A 59 0.48 -0.34 -3.37
CA CYS A 59 1.33 -1.24 -2.57
C CYS A 59 0.57 -1.90 -1.39
N ASN A 60 -0.41 -1.21 -0.80
CA ASN A 60 -1.30 -1.81 0.20
C ASN A 60 -2.16 -2.92 -0.42
N ARG A 61 -2.67 -2.70 -1.64
CA ARG A 61 -3.47 -3.72 -2.33
C ARG A 61 -2.65 -4.92 -2.79
N VAL A 62 -1.42 -4.71 -3.22
CA VAL A 62 -0.43 -5.78 -3.48
C VAL A 62 -0.17 -6.60 -2.22
N ALA A 63 -0.01 -5.94 -1.06
CA ALA A 63 0.15 -6.64 0.21
C ALA A 63 -1.09 -7.48 0.57
N GLU A 64 -2.29 -6.91 0.39
CA GLU A 64 -3.56 -7.60 0.63
C GLU A 64 -3.74 -8.81 -0.31
N ALA A 65 -3.50 -8.65 -1.61
CA ALA A 65 -3.56 -9.75 -2.59
C ALA A 65 -2.59 -10.88 -2.24
N THR A 66 -1.39 -10.52 -1.77
CA THR A 66 -0.43 -11.54 -1.29
C THR A 66 -0.97 -12.26 -0.06
N ARG A 67 -1.52 -11.52 0.91
CA ARG A 67 -2.11 -12.10 2.12
C ARG A 67 -3.26 -13.03 1.74
N LYS A 68 -4.13 -12.62 0.82
CA LYS A 68 -5.26 -13.40 0.32
C LYS A 68 -4.84 -14.72 -0.33
N ARG A 69 -3.76 -14.73 -1.11
CA ARG A 69 -3.23 -15.98 -1.70
C ARG A 69 -2.71 -16.97 -0.65
N PHE A 70 -2.23 -16.49 0.49
CA PHE A 70 -1.70 -17.34 1.56
C PHE A 70 -2.78 -17.78 2.56
N TYR A 71 -3.56 -16.83 3.08
CA TYR A 71 -4.58 -17.07 4.11
C TYR A 71 -5.99 -17.36 3.54
N GLY A 72 -6.15 -17.32 2.21
CA GLY A 72 -7.47 -17.37 1.59
C GLY A 72 -8.28 -16.11 1.88
N ASP A 73 -9.59 -16.26 2.04
CA ASP A 73 -10.52 -15.17 2.34
C ASP A 73 -10.52 -14.73 3.82
N GLY A 74 -9.65 -15.33 4.66
CA GLY A 74 -9.57 -15.03 6.08
C GLY A 74 -10.73 -15.58 6.91
N LYS A 75 -11.59 -16.43 6.33
CA LYS A 75 -12.71 -17.08 7.03
C LYS A 75 -12.34 -18.48 7.53
N THR A 76 -11.06 -18.86 7.47
CA THR A 76 -10.57 -20.14 7.98
C THR A 76 -10.84 -20.24 9.48
N PRO A 77 -11.69 -21.19 9.94
CA PRO A 77 -11.98 -21.35 11.35
C PRO A 77 -10.73 -21.74 12.13
N TYR A 78 -10.61 -21.23 13.36
CA TYR A 78 -9.59 -21.74 14.28
C TYR A 78 -9.92 -23.19 14.64
N THR A 79 -8.96 -24.09 14.41
CA THR A 79 -9.07 -25.53 14.68
C THR A 79 -8.02 -25.93 15.71
N PRO A 80 -8.26 -25.69 17.01
CA PRO A 80 -7.35 -26.12 18.05
C PRO A 80 -7.26 -27.64 18.08
N SER A 81 -6.07 -28.17 18.38
CA SER A 81 -5.92 -29.59 18.71
C SER A 81 -6.69 -29.91 19.99
N GLU A 82 -7.41 -31.04 20.00
CA GLU A 82 -8.06 -31.56 21.21
C GLU A 82 -7.06 -31.94 22.29
N THR A 83 -5.84 -32.29 21.88
CA THR A 83 -4.74 -32.64 22.79
C THR A 83 -3.73 -31.50 22.89
N PRO A 84 -3.34 -31.07 24.10
CA PRO A 84 -2.30 -30.06 24.27
C PRO A 84 -0.96 -30.56 23.68
N PRO A 85 -0.16 -29.68 23.04
CA PRO A 85 1.17 -30.05 22.60
C PRO A 85 2.02 -30.48 23.80
N LYS A 86 2.74 -31.59 23.65
CA LYS A 86 3.79 -31.99 24.60
C LYS A 86 5.07 -31.28 24.18
N PHE A 87 5.53 -30.34 24.99
CA PHE A 87 6.83 -29.66 24.85
C PHE A 87 7.84 -30.25 25.84
#